data_AF-A0A0C3IHN1-F1
#
_entry.id   AF-A0A0C3IHN1-F1
#
_cell.length_a   1.000
_cell.length_b   1.000
_cell.length_c   1.000
_cell.angle_alpha   90.00
_cell.angle_beta   90.00
_cell.angle_gamma   90.00
#
_symmetry.space_group_name_H-M   'P 1'
#
loop_
_entity.id
_entity.type
_entity.pdbx_description
1 polymer ?
#
loop_
_entity_poly.entity_id
_entity_poly.type
_entity_poly.pdbx_seq_one_letter_code
_entity_poly.pdbx_strand_id
1 'polypeptide(L)'
;IPHPSDVLQPTSPPEGFYLVIVGQEVGIFYTWKDAALRVLDVSGAVHYKCKTFQRALADYMAAYNNGELHAIPIPGGPFWPTAPRTPSP
;
A
#
# COMPACT_ATOMS: atom_id res chain seq x y z
N ILE A 1 -6.83 -6.00 0.64
CA ILE A 1 -6.31 -4.83 1.38
C ILE A 1 -6.09 -5.26 2.83
N PRO A 2 -4.87 -5.12 3.39
CA PRO A 2 -4.56 -5.57 4.75
C PRO A 2 -5.37 -4.84 5.83
N HIS A 3 -5.74 -5.53 6.91
CA HIS A 3 -6.37 -4.87 8.06
C HIS A 3 -5.33 -4.01 8.79
N PRO A 4 -5.69 -2.87 9.42
CA PRO A 4 -4.73 -2.02 10.13
C PRO A 4 -3.89 -2.76 11.20
N SER A 5 -4.45 -3.78 11.85
CA SER A 5 -3.74 -4.62 12.82
C SER A 5 -2.63 -5.48 12.21
N ASP A 6 -2.67 -5.73 10.90
CA ASP A 6 -1.66 -6.53 10.18
C ASP A 6 -0.50 -5.66 9.68
N VAL A 7 -0.57 -4.33 9.83
CA VAL A 7 0.50 -3.41 9.43
C VAL A 7 1.64 -3.51 10.43
N LEU A 8 2.72 -4.14 10.00
CA LEU A 8 3.92 -4.34 10.81
C LEU A 8 4.81 -3.11 10.82
N GLN A 9 5.39 -2.79 11.98
CA GLN A 9 6.44 -1.78 12.12
C GLN A 9 7.71 -2.17 11.34
N PRO A 10 8.51 -1.18 10.88
CA PRO A 10 9.78 -1.48 10.22
C PRO A 10 10.77 -2.11 11.20
N THR A 11 11.52 -3.11 10.72
CA THR A 11 12.55 -3.82 11.51
C THR A 11 13.92 -3.14 11.44
N SER A 12 14.09 -2.17 10.55
CA SER A 12 15.30 -1.36 10.36
C SER A 12 14.93 0.14 10.26
N PRO A 13 15.89 1.06 10.43
CA PRO A 13 15.62 2.49 10.31
C PRO A 13 15.01 2.83 8.94
N PRO A 14 13.76 3.35 8.88
CA PRO A 14 13.10 3.65 7.61
C PRO A 14 13.60 4.97 7.02
N GLU A 15 13.57 5.10 5.69
CA GLU A 15 13.80 6.36 4.98
C GLU A 15 12.64 7.36 5.21
N GLY A 16 11.45 6.80 5.41
CA GLY A 16 10.21 7.53 5.66
C GLY A 16 9.04 6.59 5.86
N PHE A 17 7.88 7.15 6.20
CA PHE A 17 6.63 6.40 6.28
C PHE A 17 5.74 6.86 5.13
N TYR A 18 5.78 6.14 4.01
CA TYR A 18 5.05 6.48 2.80
C TYR A 18 3.71 5.76 2.81
N LEU A 19 2.63 6.51 3.06
CA LEU A 19 1.28 6.00 3.04
C LEU A 19 0.73 6.07 1.62
N VAL A 20 0.25 4.95 1.11
CA VAL A 20 -0.45 4.83 -0.18
C VAL A 20 -1.90 4.46 0.09
N ILE A 21 -2.81 5.38 -0.21
CA ILE A 21 -4.26 5.23 -0.10
C ILE A 21 -4.84 4.71 -1.42
N VAL A 22 -4.34 5.23 -2.55
CA VAL A 22 -4.69 4.77 -3.90
C VAL A 22 -3.42 4.47 -4.69
N GLY A 23 -3.29 3.25 -5.21
CA GLY A 23 -2.12 2.75 -5.94
C GLY A 23 -2.28 1.29 -6.38
N GLN A 24 -1.28 0.69 -7.02
CA GLN A 24 -1.26 -0.72 -7.41
C GLN A 24 -1.38 -1.65 -6.19
N GLU A 25 -0.79 -1.24 -5.07
CA GLU A 25 -1.06 -1.76 -3.74
C GLU A 25 -1.19 -0.60 -2.75
N VAL A 26 -1.96 -0.82 -1.68
CA VAL A 26 -2.16 0.14 -0.59
C VAL A 26 -1.42 -0.30 0.66
N GLY A 27 -1.02 0.64 1.51
CA GLY A 27 -0.28 0.33 2.72
C GLY A 27 0.68 1.43 3.14
N ILE A 28 1.55 1.08 4.09
CA ILE A 28 2.65 1.93 4.56
C ILE A 28 3.96 1.30 4.12
N PHE A 29 4.76 2.06 3.38
CA PHE A 29 6.05 1.64 2.85
C PHE A 29 7.18 2.46 3.45
N TYR A 30 8.36 1.86 3.55
CA TYR A 30 9.47 2.42 4.33
C TYR A 30 10.58 3.06 3.49
N THR A 31 10.48 2.94 2.17
CA THR A 31 11.37 3.57 1.19
C THR A 31 10.53 4.26 0.13
N TRP A 32 11.03 5.38 -0.42
CA TRP A 32 10.33 6.01 -1.54
C TRP A 32 10.31 5.09 -2.76
N LYS A 33 11.39 4.32 -2.98
CA LYS A 33 11.49 3.38 -4.09
C LYS A 33 10.33 2.37 -4.10
N ASP A 34 9.99 1.77 -2.95
CA ASP A 34 8.89 0.81 -2.85
C ASP A 34 7.51 1.48 -3.00
N ALA A 35 7.34 2.68 -2.45
CA ALA A 35 6.11 3.44 -2.59
C ALA A 35 5.90 3.87 -4.05
N ALA A 36 6.95 4.35 -4.71
CA ALA A 36 6.94 4.79 -6.10
C ALA A 36 6.44 3.69 -7.04
N LEU A 37 6.93 2.45 -6.89
CA LEU A 37 6.46 1.32 -7.70
C LEU A 37 4.94 1.11 -7.62
N ARG A 38 4.30 1.51 -6.51
CA ARG A 38 2.87 1.32 -6.29
C ARG A 38 2.03 2.49 -6.74
N VAL A 39 2.61 3.67 -6.93
CA VAL A 39 1.83 4.89 -7.24
C VAL A 39 2.11 5.43 -8.64
N LEU A 40 3.30 5.15 -9.18
CA LEU A 40 3.63 5.52 -10.55
C LEU A 40 2.70 4.77 -11.52
N ASP A 41 2.31 5.48 -12.57
CA ASP A 41 1.40 5.02 -13.63
C ASP A 41 -0.03 4.68 -13.18
N VAL A 42 -0.40 4.99 -11.93
CA VAL A 42 -1.78 4.90 -11.43
C VAL A 42 -2.42 6.29 -11.49
N SER A 43 -3.37 6.47 -12.40
CA SER A 43 -4.15 7.71 -12.47
C SER A 43 -4.93 7.92 -11.18
N GLY A 44 -4.83 9.13 -10.60
CA GLY A 44 -5.49 9.45 -9.33
C GLY A 44 -4.86 8.79 -8.11
N ALA A 45 -3.59 8.35 -8.19
CA ALA A 45 -2.87 7.85 -7.02
C ALA A 45 -2.88 8.88 -5.88
N VAL A 46 -3.12 8.39 -4.66
CA VAL A 46 -3.15 9.20 -3.44
C VAL A 46 -2.11 8.62 -2.50
N HIS A 47 -1.05 9.39 -2.27
CA HIS A 47 0.04 8.99 -1.39
C HIS A 47 0.71 10.21 -0.75
N TYR A 48 1.31 10.02 0.42
CA TYR A 48 2.09 11.05 1.09
C TYR A 48 3.05 10.46 2.12
N LYS A 49 4.05 11.26 2.51
CA LYS A 49 5.05 10.90 3.51
C LYS A 49 4.65 11.43 4.89
N CYS A 50 4.65 10.55 5.88
CA CYS A 50 4.47 10.86 7.30
C CYS A 50 5.83 10.87 8.02
N LYS A 51 5.90 11.62 9.13
CA LYS A 51 7.10 11.72 9.98
C LYS A 51 7.31 10.51 10.90
N THR A 52 6.23 9.82 11.28
CA THR A 52 6.24 8.74 12.28
C THR A 52 5.34 7.59 11.84
N PHE A 53 5.67 6.37 12.24
CA PHE A 53 4.84 5.19 12.00
C PHE A 53 3.44 5.35 12.58
N GLN A 54 3.31 5.82 13.82
CA GLN A 54 2.03 5.96 14.50
C GLN A 54 1.07 6.88 13.74
N ARG A 55 1.59 7.99 13.19
CA ARG A 55 0.79 8.88 12.34
C ARG A 55 0.35 8.20 11.04
N ALA A 56 1.27 7.52 10.36
CA ALA A 56 0.93 6.79 9.13
C ALA A 56 -0.10 5.69 9.39
N LEU A 57 0.02 4.97 10.51
CA LEU A 57 -0.91 3.93 10.92
C LEU A 57 -2.29 4.49 11.28
N ALA A 58 -2.34 5.62 12.00
CA ALA A 58 -3.59 6.29 12.32
C ALA A 58 -4.33 6.76 11.05
N ASP A 59 -3.60 7.38 10.11
CA ASP A 59 -4.17 7.83 8.84
C ASP A 59 -4.58 6.64 7.95
N TYR A 60 -3.78 5.57 7.89
CA TYR A 60 -4.15 4.32 7.20
C TYR A 60 -5.43 3.70 7.79
N MET A 61 -5.53 3.64 9.12
CA MET A 61 -6.70 3.11 9.80
C MET A 61 -7.94 3.96 9.54
N ALA A 62 -7.83 5.29 9.52
CA ALA A 62 -8.93 6.17 9.17
C ALA A 62 -9.41 5.92 7.73
N ALA A 63 -8.49 5.87 6.76
CA ALA A 63 -8.81 5.57 5.38
C ALA A 63 -9.41 4.17 5.20
N TYR A 64 -8.91 3.17 5.93
CA TYR A 64 -9.47 1.81 5.96
C TYR A 64 -10.93 1.82 6.43
N ASN A 65 -11.20 2.47 7.57
CA ASN A 65 -12.53 2.53 8.17
C ASN A 65 -13.53 3.33 7.31
N ASN A 66 -13.05 4.34 6.58
CA ASN A 66 -13.86 5.15 5.67
C ASN A 66 -14.06 4.48 4.29
N GLY A 67 -13.36 3.37 4.00
CA GLY A 67 -13.42 2.72 2.68
C GLY A 67 -12.68 3.47 1.57
N GLU A 68 -11.71 4.31 1.92
CA GLU A 68 -10.95 5.16 0.98
C GLU A 68 -9.73 4.43 0.36
N LEU A 69 -9.39 3.24 0.86
CA LEU A 69 -8.27 2.46 0.33
C LEU A 69 -8.65 1.78 -1.00
N HIS A 70 -7.92 2.09 -2.08
CA HIS A 70 -8.17 1.51 -3.40
C HIS A 70 -6.89 0.95 -4.02
N ALA A 71 -6.84 -0.38 -4.18
CA ALA A 71 -5.80 -1.07 -4.93
C ALA A 71 -6.22 -1.20 -6.41
N ILE A 72 -5.45 -0.59 -7.32
CA ILE A 72 -5.66 -0.56 -8.76
C ILE A 72 -4.41 -1.16 -9.45
N PRO A 73 -4.21 -2.48 -9.38
CA PRO A 73 -3.03 -3.12 -9.96
C PRO A 73 -3.06 -3.03 -11.49
N ILE A 74 -1.91 -2.79 -12.11
CA ILE A 74 -1.80 -2.76 -13.57
C ILE A 74 -1.90 -4.20 -14.11
N PRO A 75 -2.77 -4.47 -15.11
CA PRO A 75 -2.88 -5.78 -15.74
C PRO A 75 -1.52 -6.37 -16.18
N GLY A 76 -1.20 -7.57 -15.68
CA GLY A 76 0.07 -8.25 -15.98
C GLY A 76 1.31 -7.66 -15.30
N GLY A 77 1.15 -6.61 -14.49
CA GLY A 77 2.23 -6.01 -13.71
C GLY A 77 2.64 -6.83 -12.49
N PRO A 78 3.69 -6.40 -11.76
CA PRO A 78 4.25 -7.13 -10.62
C PRO A 78 3.28 -7.24 -9.43
N PHE A 79 2.29 -6.35 -9.36
CA PHE A 79 1.25 -6.33 -8.33
C PHE A 79 -0.09 -6.90 -8.82
N TRP A 80 -0.14 -7.43 -10.05
CA TRP A 80 -1.34 -8.03 -10.59
C TRP A 80 -1.67 -9.31 -9.81
N PRO A 81 -2.91 -9.47 -9.31
CA PRO A 81 -3.31 -10.69 -8.63
C PRO A 81 -3.13 -11.87 -9.58
N THR A 82 -2.24 -12.80 -9.23
CA THR A 82 -2.23 -14.10 -9.90
C THR A 82 -3.48 -14.83 -9.43
N ALA A 83 -4.32 -15.25 -10.37
CA ALA A 83 -5.47 -16.09 -10.04
C ALA A 83 -5.00 -17.28 -9.19
N PRO A 84 -5.79 -17.74 -8.20
CA PRO A 84 -5.53 -19.02 -7.56
C PRO A 84 -5.41 -20.04 -8.69
N ARG A 85 -4.29 -20.76 -8.78
CA ARG A 85 -4.18 -21.89 -9.69
C ARG A 85 -5.27 -22.87 -9.26
N THR A 86 -6.41 -22.86 -9.95
CA THR A 86 -7.34 -23.98 -9.86
C THR A 86 -6.54 -25.20 -10.29
N PRO A 87 -6.42 -26.26 -9.46
CA PRO A 87 -5.82 -27.48 -9.93
C PRO A 87 -6.64 -27.94 -11.15
N SER A 88 -5.96 -28.14 -12.28
CA SER A 88 -6.58 -28.71 -13.47
C SER A 88 -7.22 -30.06 -13.11
N PRO A 89 -8.37 -30.41 -13.72
CA PRO A 89 -9.08 -31.66 -13.44
C PRO A 89 -8.24 -32.91 -13.73
#